data_AF-A0A2V9H7V1-F1
#
_entry.id   AF-A0A2V9H7V1-F1
#
_cell.length_a   1.000
_cell.length_b   1.000
_cell.length_c   1.000
_cell.angle_alpha   90.00
_cell.angle_beta   90.00
_cell.angle_gamma   90.00
#
_symmetry.space_group_name_H-M   'P 1'
#
loop_
_entity.id
_entity.type
_entity.pdbx_description
1 polymer ?
#
loop_
_entity_poly.entity_id
_entity_poly.type
_entity_poly.pdbx_seq_one_letter_code
_entity_poly.pdbx_strand_id
1 'polypeptide(L)' 'MQLPDVNVLIYAHRQDAPEHDRYAAWLRALVEAPEPFAVAEIVLAGFLRIVTNPKIFRPATPMQTALVFCRRL' A
#
# COMPACT_ATOMS: atom_id res chain seq x y z
N MET A 1 -17.62 -3.02 -6.42
CA MET A 1 -16.93 -2.44 -5.25
C MET A 1 -15.56 -3.08 -5.16
N GLN A 2 -14.50 -2.28 -5.20
CA GLN A 2 -13.11 -2.78 -5.14
C GLN A 2 -12.60 -2.74 -3.69
N LEU A 3 -11.80 -3.73 -3.30
CA LEU A 3 -11.15 -3.79 -2.00
C LEU A 3 -9.70 -4.26 -2.23
N PRO A 4 -8.70 -3.36 -2.16
CA PRO A 4 -7.31 -3.74 -2.38
C PRO A 4 -6.81 -4.75 -1.35
N ASP A 5 -6.06 -5.74 -1.80
CA ASP A 5 -5.35 -6.68 -0.93
C ASP A 5 -4.06 -6.04 -0.37
N VAL A 6 -3.48 -6.64 0.67
CA VAL A 6 -2.19 -6.26 1.26
C VAL A 6 -1.09 -6.18 0.20
N ASN A 7 -1.04 -7.14 -0.71
CA ASN A 7 -0.01 -7.17 -1.75
C ASN A 7 -0.12 -5.98 -2.71
N VAL A 8 -1.33 -5.52 -3.02
CA VAL A 8 -1.53 -4.34 -3.87
C VAL A 8 -0.92 -3.10 -3.22
N LEU A 9 -1.15 -2.92 -1.91
CA LEU A 9 -0.59 -1.79 -1.16
C LEU A 9 0.94 -1.88 -1.05
N ILE A 10 1.49 -3.08 -0.85
CA ILE A 10 2.95 -3.27 -0.79
C ILE A 10 3.60 -2.87 -2.12
N TYR A 11 3.09 -3.38 -3.23
CA TYR A 11 3.65 -3.12 -4.56
C TYR A 11 3.48 -1.64 -4.96
N ALA A 12 2.35 -1.03 -4.62
CA ALA A 12 2.12 0.40 -4.87
C ALA A 12 2.96 1.34 -3.98
N HIS A 13 3.44 0.87 -2.82
CA HIS A 13 4.26 1.67 -1.90
C HIS A 13 5.76 1.47 -2.09
N ARG A 14 6.22 0.25 -2.37
CA ARG A 14 7.64 -0.11 -2.48
C ARG A 14 8.16 0.14 -3.89
N GLN A 15 8.94 1.20 -4.07
CA GLN A 15 9.59 1.55 -5.34
C GLN A 15 10.54 0.48 -5.86
N ASP A 16 11.07 -0.37 -4.98
CA ASP A 16 11.94 -1.50 -5.30
C ASP A 16 11.17 -2.82 -5.53
N ALA A 17 9.83 -2.82 -5.40
CA ALA A 17 9.03 -3.99 -5.72
C ALA A 17 8.91 -4.17 -7.25
N PRO A 18 8.84 -5.43 -7.74
CA PRO A 18 8.52 -5.69 -9.13
C PRO A 18 7.22 -4.99 -9.53
N GLU A 19 7.17 -4.40 -10.72
CA GLU A 19 5.95 -3.77 -11.23
C GLU A 19 5.38 -2.62 -10.37
N HIS A 20 6.18 -2.00 -9.50
CA HIS A 20 5.76 -0.87 -8.66
C HIS A 20 4.93 0.16 -9.44
N ASP A 21 5.45 0.62 -10.58
CA ASP A 21 4.80 1.65 -11.39
C ASP A 21 3.39 1.25 -11.84
N ARG A 22 3.17 -0.02 -12.18
CA ARG A 22 1.85 -0.54 -12.59
C ARG A 22 0.87 -0.52 -11.42
N TYR A 23 1.30 -0.97 -10.25
CA TYR A 23 0.45 -1.01 -9.05
C TYR A 23 0.17 0.38 -8.49
N ALA A 24 1.18 1.26 -8.48
CA ALA A 24 1.03 2.65 -8.06
C ALA A 24 0.06 3.40 -8.98
N ALA A 25 0.18 3.22 -10.31
CA ALA A 25 -0.76 3.82 -11.27
C ALA A 25 -2.19 3.31 -11.08
N TRP A 26 -2.37 2.00 -10.89
CA TRP A 26 -3.69 1.42 -10.64
C TRP A 26 -4.32 1.92 -9.35
N LEU A 27 -3.56 1.95 -8.24
CA LEU A 27 -4.06 2.40 -6.94
C LEU A 27 -4.41 3.88 -6.97
N ARG A 28 -3.59 4.69 -7.64
CA ARG A 28 -3.87 6.11 -7.85
C ARG A 28 -5.18 6.32 -8.61
N ALA A 29 -5.37 5.60 -9.71
CA ALA A 29 -6.61 5.67 -10.47
C ALA A 29 -7.83 5.24 -9.63
N LEU A 30 -7.68 4.26 -8.74
CA LEU A 30 -8.74 3.84 -7.83
C LEU A 30 -9.10 4.93 -6.81
N VAL A 31 -8.10 5.59 -6.21
CA VAL A 31 -8.31 6.66 -5.21
C VAL A 31 -8.87 7.94 -5.84
N GLU A 32 -8.47 8.24 -7.08
CA GLU A 32 -8.92 9.44 -7.81
C GLU A 32 -10.28 9.23 -8.51
N ALA A 33 -10.80 8.00 -8.59
CA ALA A 33 -12.07 7.69 -9.21
C ALA A 33 -13.28 8.20 -8.39
N PRO A 34 -14.39 8.59 -9.04
CA PRO A 34 -15.59 9.01 -8.33
C PRO A 34 -16.31 7.86 -7.64
N GLU A 35 -16.10 6.60 -8.07
CA GLU A 35 -16.69 5.44 -7.43
C GLU A 35 -15.99 5.10 -6.11
N PRO A 36 -16.75 4.84 -5.02
CA PRO A 36 -16.16 4.47 -3.75
C PRO A 36 -15.52 3.07 -3.82
N PHE A 37 -14.41 2.92 -3.08
CA PHE A 37 -13.78 1.64 -2.81
C PHE A 37 -13.72 1.37 -1.31
N ALA A 38 -13.48 0.12 -0.94
CA ALA A 38 -13.41 -0.30 0.45
C ALA A 38 -11.96 -0.49 0.88
N VAL A 39 -11.68 -0.19 2.15
CA VAL A 39 -10.41 -0.48 2.81
C VAL A 39 -10.69 -1.26 4.08
N ALA A 40 -10.12 -2.45 4.20
CA ALA A 40 -10.23 -3.25 5.41
C ALA A 40 -9.10 -2.93 6.39
N GLU A 41 -9.41 -2.72 7.67
CA GLU A 41 -8.39 -2.45 8.70
C GLU A 41 -7.32 -3.57 8.78
N ILE A 42 -7.72 -4.82 8.56
CA ILE A 42 -6.79 -5.95 8.55
C ILE A 42 -5.80 -5.90 7.38
N VAL A 43 -6.20 -5.30 6.25
CA VAL A 43 -5.30 -5.05 5.12
C VAL A 43 -4.28 -3.98 5.48
N LEU A 44 -4.72 -2.88 6.12
CA LEU A 44 -3.82 -1.83 6.60
C LEU A 44 -2.84 -2.35 7.64
N ALA A 45 -3.32 -3.13 8.61
CA ALA A 45 -2.47 -3.75 9.64
C ALA A 45 -1.45 -4.72 9.02
N GLY A 46 -1.87 -5.52 8.03
CA GLY A 46 -1.00 -6.42 7.27
C GLY A 46 0.09 -5.65 6.51
N PHE A 47 -0.29 -4.59 5.80
CA PHE A 47 0.64 -3.70 5.10
C PHE A 47 1.68 -3.12 6.06
N LEU A 48 1.24 -2.46 7.14
CA LEU A 48 2.12 -1.85 8.13
C LEU A 48 3.12 -2.87 8.69
N ARG A 49 2.64 -4.04 9.13
CA ARG A 49 3.49 -5.10 9.68
C ARG A 49 4.57 -5.56 8.71
N ILE A 50 4.27 -5.62 7.40
CA ILE A 50 5.20 -6.13 6.40
C ILE A 50 6.21 -5.04 5.99
N VAL A 51 5.74 -3.84 5.62
CA VAL A 51 6.62 -2.81 5.06
C VAL A 51 7.56 -2.19 6.08
N THR A 52 7.23 -2.23 7.38
CA THR A 52 8.08 -1.73 8.46
C THR A 52 8.97 -2.80 9.09
N ASN A 53 8.98 -4.03 8.55
CA ASN A 53 9.79 -5.13 9.10
C ASN A 53 11.19 -5.20 8.45
N PRO A 54 12.29 -4.95 9.20
CA PRO A 54 13.65 -4.98 8.67
C PRO A 54 14.18 -6.36 8.27
N LYS A 55 13.46 -7.44 8.62
CA LYS A 55 13.77 -8.79 8.13
C LYS A 55 13.21 -9.04 6.73
N ILE A 56 12.21 -8.27 6.30
CA ILE A 56 11.57 -8.40 4.97
C ILE A 56 12.16 -7.36 4.01
N PHE A 57 12.22 -6.10 4.43
CA PHE A 57 12.74 -5.01 3.61
C PHE A 57 13.97 -4.36 4.22
N ARG A 58 14.96 -4.02 3.39
CA ARG A 58 16.21 -3.37 3.81
C ARG A 58 16.61 -2.27 2.82
N PRO A 59 16.43 -0.98 3.18
CA PRO A 59 15.83 -0.51 4.42
C PRO A 59 14.32 -0.82 4.48
N ALA A 60 13.82 -1.05 5.71
CA ALA A 60 12.39 -1.08 5.97
C ALA A 60 11.81 0.32 5.83
N THR A 61 10.52 0.41 5.49
CA THR A 61 9.81 1.68 5.49
C THR A 61 9.70 2.20 6.93
N PRO A 62 10.06 3.47 7.22
CA PRO A 62 9.78 4.06 8.51
C PRO A 62 8.28 4.04 8.82
N MET A 63 7.90 3.72 10.06
CA MET A 63 6.49 3.63 10.48
C MET A 63 5.67 4.87 10.09
N GLN A 64 6.25 6.06 10.28
CA GLN A 64 5.57 7.32 9.94
C GLN A 64 5.26 7.44 8.44
N THR A 65 6.21 7.04 7.57
CA THR A 65 6.00 7.03 6.12
C THR A 65 4.90 6.06 5.72
N ALA A 66 4.86 4.87 6.32
CA ALA A 66 3.83 3.87 6.06
C ALA A 66 2.43 4.33 6.52
N LEU A 67 2.34 5.01 7.68
CA LEU A 67 1.08 5.60 8.16
C LEU A 67 0.59 6.74 7.26
N VAL A 68 1.49 7.57 6.74
CA VAL A 68 1.14 8.63 5.77
C VAL A 68 0.57 8.02 4.50
N PHE A 69 1.13 6.90 4.01
CA PHE A 69 0.58 6.17 2.86
C PHE A 69 -0.85 5.70 3.15
N CYS A 70 -1.10 5.03 4.28
CA CYS A 70 -2.45 4.55 4.63
C CYS A 70 -3.49 5.67 4.75
N ARG A 71 -3.11 6.86 5.25
CA ARG A 71 -4.04 8.00 5.41
C ARG A 71 -4.40 8.70 4.10
N ARG A 72 -3.73 8.35 3.00
CA ARG A 72 -3.98 8.91 1.66
C ARG A 72 -4.82 7.99 0.78
N LEU A 73 -5.21 6.82 1.28
CA LEU A 73 -6.24 5.95 0.71
C LEU A 73 -7.61 6.51 1.08
#